data_AF-A0A9P1HRP0-F1
#
_entry.id   AF-A0A9P1HRP0-F1
#
_cell.length_a   1.000
_cell.length_b   1.000
_cell.length_c   1.000
_cell.angle_alpha   90.00
_cell.angle_beta   90.00
_cell.angle_gamma   90.00
#
_symmetry.space_group_name_H-M   'P 1'
#
loop_
_entity.id
_entity.type
_entity.pdbx_description
1 polymer ?
#
loop_
_entity_poly.entity_id
_entity_poly.type
_entity_poly.pdbx_seq_one_letter_code
_entity_poly.pdbx_strand_id
1 'polypeptide(L)'
;MSLRLINSILFFIFLVVVSCEDASTDINGYPRDHRRFPRQIPESSPIKADEEIPVPNFQLARISPHIQPLNYELTVKVPIMEQYDGFTANLLMHFNLTEPSDTISLNSKNLHAFRNISLISSVDMFDFSIRSVRILKDHVEIRYTQVLQIGQYLLTIEEYNGRLNTNSTSGVFMTAGPVVTTHFQPQSASQLFPCIDHPSVKAIFRISIIHPTNTVAESSTISTAVQV
;
A
#
# COMPACT_ATOMS: atom_id res chain seq x y z
N MET A 1 19.23 10.52 2.69
CA MET A 1 17.91 9.85 2.82
C MET A 1 17.34 9.86 1.41
N SER A 2 17.09 8.71 0.79
CA SER A 2 16.75 8.64 -0.64
C SER A 2 15.22 8.65 -0.84
N LEU A 3 14.72 9.40 -1.83
CA LEU A 3 13.29 9.48 -2.18
C LEU A 3 13.10 8.85 -3.57
N ARG A 4 12.28 7.80 -3.66
CA ARG A 4 11.88 7.20 -4.96
C ARG A 4 10.43 7.57 -5.27
N LEU A 5 10.14 8.01 -6.49
CA LEU A 5 8.78 8.28 -7.00
C LEU A 5 8.38 7.16 -7.98
N ILE A 6 7.24 6.49 -7.75
CA ILE A 6 6.73 5.40 -8.61
C ILE A 6 5.33 5.78 -9.08
N ASN A 7 5.07 5.71 -10.40
CA ASN A 7 3.73 5.90 -10.98
C ASN A 7 3.21 4.55 -11.52
N SER A 8 2.06 4.05 -11.05
CA SER A 8 1.49 2.75 -11.43
C SER A 8 0.00 2.82 -11.77
N ILE A 9 -0.44 1.98 -12.72
CA ILE A 9 -1.84 1.68 -13.04
C ILE A 9 -2.04 0.16 -12.84
N LEU A 10 -2.85 -0.20 -11.83
CA LEU A 10 -3.56 -1.47 -11.61
C LEU A 10 -2.86 -2.78 -11.15
N PHE A 11 -3.64 -3.52 -10.33
CA PHE A 11 -3.59 -4.95 -9.90
C PHE A 11 -2.38 -5.48 -9.08
N PHE A 12 -2.48 -5.31 -7.76
CA PHE A 12 -2.28 -6.34 -6.71
C PHE A 12 -1.04 -7.26 -6.71
N ILE A 13 0.10 -6.84 -7.25
CA ILE A 13 1.41 -7.39 -6.84
C ILE A 13 2.38 -6.22 -6.65
N PHE A 14 2.38 -5.70 -5.42
CA PHE A 14 3.45 -4.83 -4.94
C PHE A 14 4.39 -5.71 -4.13
N LEU A 15 5.62 -5.87 -4.60
CA LEU A 15 6.75 -6.39 -3.85
C LEU A 15 7.66 -5.20 -3.61
N VAL A 16 7.62 -4.61 -2.41
CA VAL A 16 8.60 -3.61 -1.99
C VAL A 16 9.67 -4.31 -1.18
N VAL A 17 10.80 -4.67 -1.79
CA VAL A 17 11.95 -5.22 -1.07
C VAL A 17 12.81 -4.05 -0.60
N VAL A 18 13.02 -3.90 0.70
CA VAL A 18 14.05 -3.01 1.26
C VAL A 18 15.16 -3.88 1.83
N SER A 19 16.26 -4.12 1.11
CA SER A 19 17.40 -4.94 1.60
C SER A 19 18.62 -4.10 1.92
N CYS A 20 19.33 -4.39 3.00
CA CYS A 20 20.64 -3.81 3.30
C CYS A 20 21.66 -4.18 2.22
N GLU A 21 22.38 -3.20 1.69
CA GLU A 21 23.51 -3.39 0.81
C GLU A 21 24.74 -3.64 1.70
N ASP A 22 25.15 -4.90 1.82
CA ASP A 22 26.37 -5.24 2.55
C ASP A 22 27.57 -4.60 1.86
N ALA A 23 28.10 -3.52 2.43
CA ALA A 23 29.46 -3.06 2.18
C ALA A 23 30.42 -4.12 2.74
N SER A 24 30.64 -5.20 2.00
CA SER A 24 31.64 -6.22 2.31
C SER A 24 32.68 -6.25 1.20
N THR A 25 33.66 -5.33 1.27
CA THR A 25 34.99 -5.62 0.75
C THR A 25 35.58 -6.73 1.60
N ASP A 26 35.76 -7.91 1.01
CA ASP A 26 36.60 -8.95 1.61
C ASP A 26 38.08 -8.55 1.48
N ILE A 27 38.86 -8.88 2.50
CA ILE A 27 40.30 -8.57 2.66
C ILE A 27 41.23 -9.15 1.57
N ASN A 28 40.69 -9.78 0.52
CA ASN A 28 41.46 -10.49 -0.51
C ASN A 28 41.11 -10.12 -1.97
N GLY A 29 40.30 -9.08 -2.25
CA GLY A 29 40.26 -8.47 -3.59
C GLY A 29 39.81 -9.35 -4.77
N TYR A 30 38.98 -10.38 -4.56
CA TYR A 30 38.39 -11.17 -5.67
C TYR A 30 36.91 -10.83 -5.91
N PRO A 31 36.44 -10.75 -7.16
CA PRO A 31 35.02 -10.56 -7.46
C PRO A 31 34.19 -11.80 -7.05
N ARG A 32 33.02 -11.58 -6.42
CA ARG A 32 32.05 -12.66 -6.13
C ARG A 32 31.44 -13.16 -7.45
N ASP A 33 31.63 -14.44 -7.72
CA ASP A 33 31.11 -15.15 -8.88
C ASP A 33 29.56 -15.21 -8.85
N HIS A 34 28.92 -14.57 -9.83
CA HIS A 34 27.49 -14.71 -10.12
C HIS A 34 27.23 -16.10 -10.70
N ARG A 35 27.10 -17.11 -9.84
CA ARG A 35 26.64 -18.44 -10.28
C ARG A 35 25.19 -18.38 -10.71
N ARG A 36 25.03 -18.45 -12.03
CA ARG A 36 23.87 -18.87 -12.83
C ARG A 36 22.82 -19.66 -12.03
N PHE A 37 21.60 -19.13 -11.99
CA PHE A 37 20.40 -19.91 -11.75
C PHE A 37 20.35 -21.09 -12.74
N PRO A 38 20.08 -22.33 -12.30
CA PRO A 38 19.88 -23.43 -13.23
C PRO A 38 18.62 -23.18 -14.07
N ARG A 39 18.80 -23.08 -15.40
CA ARG A 39 17.72 -23.23 -16.38
C ARG A 39 17.25 -24.69 -16.34
N GLN A 40 16.23 -24.97 -15.56
CA GLN A 40 15.34 -26.10 -15.82
C GLN A 40 13.92 -25.56 -15.87
N ILE A 41 13.40 -25.49 -17.10
CA ILE A 41 11.98 -25.30 -17.38
C ILE A 41 11.32 -26.66 -17.11
N PRO A 42 10.38 -26.79 -16.17
CA PRO A 42 9.58 -27.99 -16.04
C PRO A 42 8.70 -28.12 -17.30
N GLU A 43 8.82 -29.26 -17.97
CA GLU A 43 8.05 -29.65 -19.13
C GLU A 43 6.55 -29.65 -18.79
N SER A 44 5.74 -28.86 -19.52
CA SER A 44 4.31 -28.71 -19.27
C SER A 44 3.54 -29.95 -19.71
N SER A 45 2.86 -30.62 -18.78
CA SER A 45 1.84 -31.62 -19.09
C SER A 45 0.59 -30.98 -19.74
N PRO A 46 -0.17 -31.69 -20.59
CA PRO A 46 -1.25 -31.11 -21.39
C PRO A 46 -2.38 -30.55 -20.53
N ILE A 47 -2.78 -29.30 -20.82
CA ILE A 47 -3.93 -28.62 -20.24
C ILE A 47 -5.21 -29.38 -20.67
N LYS A 48 -5.92 -30.00 -19.72
CA LYS A 48 -7.31 -30.44 -19.94
C LYS A 48 -8.23 -29.24 -19.76
N ALA A 49 -9.08 -29.02 -20.77
CA ALA A 49 -10.07 -27.97 -20.80
C ALA A 49 -11.24 -28.26 -19.84
N ASP A 50 -11.75 -27.17 -19.27
CA ASP A 50 -13.10 -26.96 -18.73
C ASP A 50 -13.50 -27.78 -17.50
N GLU A 51 -13.00 -27.35 -16.34
CA GLU A 51 -13.70 -27.49 -15.07
C GLU A 51 -13.87 -26.07 -14.50
N GLU A 52 -15.08 -25.51 -14.61
CA GLU A 52 -15.43 -24.22 -14.00
C GLU A 52 -15.22 -24.31 -12.49
N ILE A 53 -14.11 -23.75 -12.00
CA ILE A 53 -13.91 -23.55 -10.57
C ILE A 53 -15.00 -22.58 -10.10
N PRO A 54 -15.88 -22.95 -9.15
CA PRO A 54 -16.88 -22.05 -8.64
C PRO A 54 -16.18 -20.82 -8.06
N VAL A 55 -16.46 -19.64 -8.61
CA VAL A 55 -15.94 -18.38 -8.09
C VAL A 55 -16.43 -18.27 -6.64
N PRO A 56 -15.54 -18.26 -5.63
CA PRO A 56 -15.99 -18.15 -4.25
C PRO A 56 -16.80 -16.86 -4.11
N ASN A 57 -18.00 -16.98 -3.53
CA ASN A 57 -18.92 -15.87 -3.35
C ASN A 57 -18.29 -14.84 -2.40
N PHE A 58 -17.53 -13.88 -2.93
CA PHE A 58 -16.92 -12.76 -2.21
C PHE A 58 -18.00 -11.72 -1.80
N GLN A 59 -19.12 -12.16 -1.22
CA GLN A 59 -20.05 -11.27 -0.51
C GLN A 59 -19.44 -10.85 0.84
N LEU A 60 -18.25 -10.25 0.81
CA LEU A 60 -17.75 -9.45 1.92
C LEU A 60 -18.46 -8.10 1.82
N ALA A 61 -19.29 -7.80 2.81
CA ALA A 61 -20.02 -6.55 2.93
C ALA A 61 -19.08 -5.36 2.66
N ARG A 62 -19.38 -4.61 1.59
CA ARG A 62 -18.58 -3.46 1.16
C ARG A 62 -18.73 -2.36 2.20
N ILE A 63 -17.63 -1.94 2.82
CA ILE A 63 -17.65 -0.97 3.92
C ILE A 63 -18.08 0.44 3.48
N SER A 64 -18.03 0.72 2.17
CA SER A 64 -18.55 1.93 1.55
C SER A 64 -18.85 1.69 0.07
N PRO A 65 -20.06 1.21 -0.29
CA PRO A 65 -20.41 0.93 -1.69
C PRO A 65 -20.52 2.16 -2.58
N HIS A 66 -20.57 3.33 -1.98
CA HIS A 66 -20.71 4.61 -2.63
C HIS A 66 -19.38 5.32 -2.90
N ILE A 67 -18.25 4.76 -2.44
CA ILE A 67 -16.91 5.32 -2.70
C ILE A 67 -16.26 4.54 -3.85
N GLN A 68 -15.90 5.26 -4.91
CA GLN A 68 -15.18 4.73 -6.07
C GLN A 68 -13.81 5.43 -6.18
N PRO A 69 -12.73 4.78 -5.71
CA PRO A 69 -11.37 5.30 -5.84
C PRO A 69 -10.94 5.49 -7.29
N LEU A 70 -10.24 6.58 -7.57
CA LEU A 70 -9.66 6.89 -8.88
C LEU A 70 -8.14 6.76 -8.85
N ASN A 71 -7.51 7.36 -7.84
CA ASN A 71 -6.05 7.36 -7.65
C ASN A 71 -5.69 7.33 -6.16
N TYR A 72 -4.60 6.63 -5.83
CA TYR A 72 -3.94 6.68 -4.54
C TYR A 72 -2.51 7.16 -4.75
N GLU A 73 -2.09 8.20 -4.05
CA GLU A 73 -0.69 8.56 -3.90
C GLU A 73 -0.25 8.25 -2.48
N LEU A 74 0.70 7.34 -2.35
CA LEU A 74 1.20 6.82 -1.08
C LEU A 74 2.66 7.21 -0.93
N THR A 75 3.04 7.77 0.21
CA THR A 75 4.45 7.83 0.60
C THR A 75 4.65 6.99 1.83
N VAL A 76 5.55 6.01 1.77
CA VAL A 76 5.82 5.07 2.85
C VAL A 76 7.27 5.25 3.29
N LYS A 77 7.45 5.60 4.56
CA LYS A 77 8.75 5.72 5.20
C LYS A 77 9.01 4.50 6.07
N VAL A 78 10.00 3.71 5.65
CA VAL A 78 10.49 2.57 6.40
C VAL A 78 11.71 3.02 7.22
N PRO A 79 11.63 3.05 8.56
CA PRO A 79 12.74 3.44 9.42
C PRO A 79 13.87 2.40 9.43
N ILE A 80 15.03 2.78 9.98
CA ILE A 80 16.17 1.88 10.18
C ILE A 80 15.75 0.78 11.18
N MET A 81 15.94 -0.48 10.77
CA MET A 81 15.29 -1.67 11.35
C MET A 81 15.64 -2.00 12.80
N GLU A 82 16.65 -1.35 13.39
CA GLU A 82 17.16 -1.69 14.73
C GLU A 82 16.33 -1.10 15.87
N GLN A 83 15.40 -0.16 15.60
CA GLN A 83 14.68 0.58 16.66
C GLN A 83 13.15 0.71 16.46
N TYR A 84 12.59 0.16 15.38
CA TYR A 84 11.19 0.41 15.03
C TYR A 84 10.47 -0.87 14.56
N ASP A 85 9.24 -1.06 15.06
CA ASP A 85 8.35 -2.19 14.75
C ASP A 85 7.34 -1.87 13.63
N GLY A 86 7.59 -0.80 12.86
CA GLY A 86 6.57 -0.22 11.98
C GLY A 86 7.11 0.67 10.88
N PHE A 87 6.18 1.34 10.21
CA PHE A 87 6.41 2.36 9.20
C PHE A 87 5.54 3.59 9.47
N THR A 88 5.93 4.73 8.89
CA THR A 88 5.10 5.93 8.83
C THR A 88 4.73 6.17 7.38
N ALA A 89 3.51 6.62 7.12
CA ALA A 89 3.06 6.85 5.76
C ALA A 89 2.10 8.03 5.66
N ASN A 90 1.94 8.53 4.44
CA ASN A 90 0.90 9.48 4.06
C ASN A 90 0.11 8.95 2.87
N LEU A 91 -1.12 9.45 2.75
CA LEU A 91 -2.05 9.07 1.71
C LEU A 91 -2.73 10.29 1.13
N LEU A 92 -2.73 10.38 -0.20
CA LEU A 92 -3.63 11.19 -0.99
C LEU A 92 -4.56 10.25 -1.76
N MET A 93 -5.87 10.35 -1.56
CA MET A 93 -6.86 9.51 -2.24
C MET A 93 -7.84 10.39 -3.02
N HIS A 94 -7.83 10.25 -4.35
CA HIS A 94 -8.83 10.85 -5.22
C HIS A 94 -9.93 9.83 -5.49
N PHE A 95 -11.20 10.22 -5.30
CA PHE A 95 -12.33 9.31 -5.46
C PHE A 95 -13.61 10.04 -5.90
N ASN A 96 -14.54 9.27 -6.49
CA ASN A 96 -15.92 9.66 -6.70
C ASN A 96 -16.78 9.19 -5.53
N LEU A 97 -17.64 10.07 -5.03
CA LEU A 97 -18.74 9.75 -4.14
C LEU A 97 -20.04 9.63 -4.95
N THR A 98 -20.69 8.47 -4.93
CA THR A 98 -21.89 8.19 -5.76
C THR A 98 -23.21 8.36 -5.02
N GLU A 99 -23.16 8.51 -3.69
CA GLU A 99 -24.34 8.74 -2.84
C GLU A 99 -23.97 9.76 -1.75
N PRO A 100 -24.87 10.68 -1.37
CA PRO A 100 -24.60 11.62 -0.30
C PRO A 100 -24.29 10.89 1.02
N SER A 101 -23.23 11.32 1.71
CA SER A 101 -22.79 10.70 2.96
C SER A 101 -22.12 11.72 3.87
N ASP A 102 -22.30 11.60 5.19
CA ASP A 102 -21.53 12.37 6.18
C ASP A 102 -20.27 11.62 6.66
N THR A 103 -20.05 10.41 6.17
CA THR A 103 -19.00 9.50 6.68
C THR A 103 -18.25 8.83 5.53
N ILE A 104 -16.92 8.83 5.62
CA ILE A 104 -16.03 8.04 4.76
C ILE A 104 -15.47 6.89 5.60
N SER A 105 -15.70 5.65 5.15
CA SER A 105 -15.17 4.45 5.81
C SER A 105 -14.20 3.72 4.88
N LEU A 106 -12.99 3.45 5.38
CA LEU A 106 -11.91 2.79 4.63
C LEU A 106 -11.41 1.57 5.41
N ASN A 107 -11.17 0.44 4.72
CA ASN A 107 -10.57 -0.73 5.35
C ASN A 107 -9.16 -0.38 5.82
N SER A 108 -8.82 -0.76 7.04
CA SER A 108 -7.58 -0.39 7.70
C SER A 108 -7.28 -1.39 8.81
N LYS A 109 -6.15 -2.09 8.72
CA LYS A 109 -5.73 -3.11 9.69
C LYS A 109 -4.34 -2.79 10.20
N ASN A 110 -4.13 -2.82 11.51
CA ASN A 110 -2.85 -2.50 12.15
C ASN A 110 -2.31 -1.08 11.84
N LEU A 111 -3.17 -0.16 11.37
CA LEU A 111 -2.86 1.25 11.18
C LEU A 111 -3.39 2.08 12.36
N HIS A 112 -2.65 3.10 12.76
CA HIS A 112 -2.94 3.92 13.93
C HIS A 112 -2.32 5.31 13.80
N ALA A 113 -2.56 6.17 14.80
CA ALA A 113 -1.97 7.51 14.90
C ALA A 113 -2.18 8.41 13.65
N PHE A 114 -3.40 8.41 13.10
CA PHE A 114 -3.77 9.27 11.99
C PHE A 114 -3.74 10.75 12.39
N ARG A 115 -3.08 11.59 11.59
CA ARG A 115 -2.95 13.04 11.83
C ARG A 115 -3.17 13.85 10.56
N ASN A 116 -3.57 15.11 10.77
CA ASN A 116 -3.78 16.11 9.73
C ASN A 116 -4.59 15.56 8.56
N ILE A 117 -5.80 15.09 8.87
CA ILE A 117 -6.74 14.62 7.86
C ILE A 117 -7.47 15.84 7.31
N SER A 118 -7.52 15.97 5.98
CA SER A 118 -8.33 16.97 5.30
C SER A 118 -9.07 16.36 4.12
N LEU A 119 -10.15 17.00 3.72
CA LEU A 119 -10.94 16.62 2.56
C LEU A 119 -11.29 17.89 1.81
N ILE A 120 -11.00 17.92 0.52
CA ILE A 120 -11.43 19.00 -0.38
C ILE A 120 -12.32 18.43 -1.48
N SER A 121 -13.30 19.24 -1.91
CA SER A 121 -14.05 18.95 -3.13
C SER A 121 -13.26 19.46 -4.34
N SER A 122 -13.33 18.73 -5.44
CA SER A 122 -12.75 19.18 -6.72
C SER A 122 -13.44 20.43 -7.30
N VAL A 123 -14.69 20.68 -6.93
CA VAL A 123 -15.48 21.82 -7.39
C VAL A 123 -15.33 23.00 -6.42
N ASP A 124 -15.39 22.69 -5.13
CA ASP A 124 -15.31 23.66 -4.04
C ASP A 124 -14.03 23.34 -3.26
N MET A 125 -12.94 24.06 -3.56
CA MET A 125 -11.61 23.86 -2.94
C MET A 125 -11.57 24.24 -1.43
N PHE A 126 -12.72 24.18 -0.75
CA PHE A 126 -12.84 24.39 0.68
C PHE A 126 -12.63 23.08 1.43
N ASP A 127 -11.93 23.16 2.55
CA ASP A 127 -11.78 22.05 3.48
C ASP A 127 -13.10 21.74 4.19
N PHE A 128 -13.43 20.46 4.27
CA PHE A 128 -14.60 19.98 5.02
C PHE A 128 -14.23 19.75 6.49
N SER A 129 -15.01 20.36 7.39
CA SER A 129 -14.83 20.18 8.83
C SER A 129 -15.09 18.75 9.29
N ILE A 130 -14.09 18.14 9.91
CA ILE A 130 -14.16 16.79 10.48
C ILE A 130 -14.81 16.87 11.87
N ARG A 131 -15.88 16.10 12.06
CA ARG A 131 -16.56 15.94 13.35
C ARG A 131 -15.85 14.93 14.24
N SER A 132 -15.41 13.80 13.68
CA SER A 132 -14.72 12.75 14.43
C SER A 132 -13.98 11.78 13.52
N VAL A 133 -12.88 11.22 14.02
CA VAL A 133 -12.15 10.12 13.40
C VAL A 133 -12.18 8.93 14.35
N ARG A 134 -12.73 7.79 13.91
CA ARG A 134 -12.79 6.55 14.68
C ARG A 134 -11.90 5.50 14.04
N ILE A 135 -10.89 5.06 14.78
CA ILE A 135 -10.01 3.96 14.37
C ILE A 135 -10.58 2.69 14.99
N LEU A 136 -11.15 1.83 14.16
CA LEU A 136 -11.72 0.55 14.56
C LEU A 136 -10.77 -0.59 14.16
N LYS A 137 -11.11 -1.82 14.54
CA LYS A 137 -10.24 -2.98 14.36
C LYS A 137 -9.84 -3.23 12.89
N ASP A 138 -10.82 -3.11 11.99
CA ASP A 138 -10.66 -3.49 10.58
C ASP A 138 -10.87 -2.31 9.62
N HIS A 139 -11.16 -1.12 10.14
CA HIS A 139 -11.44 0.07 9.35
C HIS A 139 -11.27 1.36 10.13
N VAL A 140 -11.15 2.46 9.39
CA VAL A 140 -11.20 3.83 9.92
C VAL A 140 -12.44 4.53 9.37
N GLU A 141 -13.13 5.28 10.22
CA GLU A 141 -14.28 6.09 9.85
C GLU A 141 -13.98 7.56 10.11
N ILE A 142 -14.18 8.38 9.08
CA ILE A 142 -13.99 9.83 9.13
C ILE A 142 -15.37 10.44 8.93
N ARG A 143 -15.91 11.06 9.99
CA ARG A 143 -17.22 11.70 9.97
C ARG A 143 -17.07 13.21 9.86
N TYR A 144 -17.84 13.81 8.96
CA TYR A 144 -17.86 15.24 8.69
C TYR A 144 -19.02 15.92 9.40
N THR A 145 -18.95 17.24 9.59
CA THR A 145 -20.04 18.03 10.19
C THR A 145 -21.21 18.25 9.25
N GLN A 146 -20.97 18.11 7.94
CA GLN A 146 -21.94 18.30 6.87
C GLN A 146 -22.02 17.05 5.99
N VAL A 147 -23.16 16.90 5.30
CA VAL A 147 -23.36 15.82 4.33
C VAL A 147 -22.58 16.16 3.06
N LEU A 148 -21.62 15.31 2.72
CA LEU A 148 -20.91 15.37 1.44
C LEU A 148 -21.90 15.02 0.32
N GLN A 149 -21.89 15.80 -0.74
CA GLN A 149 -22.76 15.59 -1.90
C GLN A 149 -22.08 14.68 -2.92
N ILE A 150 -22.85 14.17 -3.88
CA ILE A 150 -22.29 13.41 -5.01
C ILE A 150 -21.25 14.27 -5.74
N GLY A 151 -20.06 13.73 -5.97
CA GLY A 151 -18.98 14.49 -6.57
C GLY A 151 -17.60 13.84 -6.44
N GLN A 152 -16.58 14.61 -6.84
CA GLN A 152 -15.18 14.20 -6.76
C GLN A 152 -14.47 14.89 -5.60
N TYR A 153 -13.71 14.09 -4.86
CA TYR A 153 -13.07 14.51 -3.62
C TYR A 153 -11.61 14.06 -3.55
N LEU A 154 -10.80 14.86 -2.88
CA LEU A 154 -9.43 14.53 -2.52
C LEU A 154 -9.32 14.43 -1.00
N LEU A 155 -9.11 13.21 -0.50
CA LEU A 155 -8.83 12.94 0.90
C LEU A 155 -7.32 12.93 1.11
N THR A 156 -6.85 13.73 2.06
CA THR A 156 -5.45 13.79 2.47
C THR A 156 -5.33 13.27 3.90
N ILE A 157 -4.38 12.37 4.13
CA ILE A 157 -3.93 11.93 5.45
C ILE A 157 -2.42 12.15 5.47
N GLU A 158 -1.95 13.23 6.11
CA GLU A 158 -0.53 13.58 6.06
C GLU A 158 0.36 12.64 6.86
N GLU A 159 -0.18 11.97 7.89
CA GLU A 159 0.58 10.99 8.67
C GLU A 159 -0.33 9.91 9.25
N TYR A 160 0.11 8.66 9.15
CA TYR A 160 -0.35 7.53 9.93
C TYR A 160 0.79 6.52 10.13
N ASN A 161 0.66 5.67 11.15
CA ASN A 161 1.64 4.62 11.46
C ASN A 161 1.04 3.25 11.17
N GLY A 162 1.85 2.34 10.65
CA GLY A 162 1.50 0.93 10.51
C GLY A 162 2.54 0.03 11.18
N ARG A 163 2.11 -1.15 11.62
CA ARG A 163 3.00 -2.17 12.19
C ARG A 163 3.46 -3.15 11.12
N LEU A 164 4.71 -3.59 11.23
CA LEU A 164 5.26 -4.67 10.41
C LEU A 164 4.92 -6.02 11.04
N ASN A 165 4.41 -6.96 10.27
CA ASN A 165 4.25 -8.32 10.74
C ASN A 165 5.62 -9.03 10.79
N THR A 166 5.92 -9.71 11.89
CA THR A 166 7.13 -10.54 12.03
C THR A 166 6.84 -12.04 11.98
N ASN A 167 5.58 -12.43 12.22
CA ASN A 167 5.15 -13.83 12.33
C ASN A 167 4.22 -14.27 11.18
N SER A 168 4.01 -13.42 10.19
CA SER A 168 3.09 -13.68 9.07
C SER A 168 3.68 -13.13 7.78
N THR A 169 3.36 -13.78 6.66
CA THR A 169 3.76 -13.39 5.30
C THR A 169 2.64 -12.67 4.54
N SER A 170 1.73 -12.02 5.27
CA SER A 170 0.59 -11.29 4.73
C SER A 170 0.71 -9.80 5.07
N GLY A 171 0.23 -8.93 4.17
CA GLY A 171 0.27 -7.49 4.36
C GLY A 171 1.69 -6.94 4.18
N VAL A 172 2.15 -6.15 5.14
CA VAL A 172 3.52 -5.64 5.22
C VAL A 172 4.26 -6.42 6.30
N PHE A 173 5.35 -7.08 5.94
CA PHE A 173 6.04 -7.97 6.85
C PHE A 173 7.56 -7.95 6.69
N MET A 174 8.23 -8.35 7.77
CA MET A 174 9.66 -8.55 7.84
C MET A 174 9.99 -10.01 7.59
N THR A 175 10.97 -10.26 6.71
CA THR A 175 11.49 -11.63 6.52
C THR A 175 12.50 -12.00 7.62
N ALA A 176 13.04 -13.22 7.59
CA ALA A 176 14.12 -13.65 8.48
C ALA A 176 15.44 -12.89 8.25
N GLY A 177 15.61 -12.23 7.09
CA GLY A 177 16.67 -11.24 6.85
C GLY A 177 16.16 -9.81 7.05
N PRO A 178 17.02 -8.77 6.99
CA PRO A 178 16.65 -7.36 7.16
C PRO A 178 15.94 -6.84 5.89
N VAL A 179 14.79 -7.44 5.57
CA VAL A 179 13.97 -7.14 4.41
C VAL A 179 12.53 -6.91 4.82
N VAL A 180 12.04 -5.69 4.61
CA VAL A 180 10.59 -5.42 4.53
C VAL A 180 10.12 -5.87 3.17
N THR A 181 8.99 -6.57 3.13
CA THR A 181 8.30 -6.97 1.91
C THR A 181 6.78 -6.91 2.09
N THR A 182 6.06 -6.99 0.98
CA THR A 182 4.60 -6.90 0.93
C THR A 182 3.97 -8.06 0.18
N HIS A 183 2.86 -8.57 0.70
CA HIS A 183 2.04 -9.58 0.04
C HIS A 183 0.56 -9.31 0.32
N PHE A 184 -0.15 -8.77 -0.68
CA PHE A 184 -1.51 -8.26 -0.50
C PHE A 184 -2.63 -9.20 -0.91
N GLN A 185 -2.32 -10.31 -1.56
CA GLN A 185 -3.35 -11.30 -1.92
C GLN A 185 -3.75 -12.12 -0.69
N PRO A 186 -5.07 -12.37 -0.47
CA PRO A 186 -6.21 -11.93 -1.28
C PRO A 186 -6.77 -10.53 -0.93
N GLN A 187 -6.61 -10.04 0.30
CA GLN A 187 -7.21 -8.78 0.78
C GLN A 187 -6.42 -8.21 1.97
N SER A 188 -5.14 -7.92 1.76
CA SER A 188 -4.21 -7.46 2.81
C SER A 188 -3.59 -6.09 2.53
N ALA A 189 -4.08 -5.38 1.51
CA ALA A 189 -3.62 -4.02 1.18
C ALA A 189 -3.97 -3.02 2.31
N SER A 190 -5.09 -3.25 3.00
CA SER A 190 -5.50 -2.52 4.22
C SER A 190 -4.50 -2.52 5.37
N GLN A 191 -3.45 -3.35 5.31
CA GLN A 191 -2.35 -3.35 6.29
C GLN A 191 -1.23 -2.34 5.96
N LEU A 192 -1.18 -1.83 4.72
CA LEU A 192 -0.22 -0.80 4.29
C LEU A 192 -0.84 0.60 4.32
N PHE A 193 -2.10 0.74 3.88
CA PHE A 193 -2.79 2.02 3.77
C PHE A 193 -4.31 1.83 3.92
N PRO A 194 -5.04 2.86 4.39
CA PRO A 194 -6.50 2.77 4.47
C PRO A 194 -7.09 2.80 3.05
N CYS A 195 -7.90 1.80 2.68
CA CYS A 195 -8.34 1.64 1.29
C CYS A 195 -9.71 0.98 1.12
N ILE A 196 -10.26 1.07 -0.09
CA ILE A 196 -11.39 0.23 -0.51
C ILE A 196 -10.81 -1.07 -1.10
N ASP A 197 -10.70 -2.10 -0.27
CA ASP A 197 -10.04 -3.37 -0.59
C ASP A 197 -11.01 -4.38 -1.22
N HIS A 198 -11.40 -4.20 -2.48
CA HIS A 198 -12.28 -5.13 -3.21
C HIS A 198 -11.78 -5.38 -4.64
N PRO A 199 -11.73 -6.64 -5.12
CA PRO A 199 -11.11 -6.99 -6.42
C PRO A 199 -11.76 -6.35 -7.64
N SER A 200 -13.03 -5.93 -7.55
CA SER A 200 -13.72 -5.22 -8.64
C SER A 200 -13.42 -3.72 -8.71
N VAL A 201 -12.72 -3.16 -7.72
CA VAL A 201 -12.42 -1.72 -7.64
C VAL A 201 -11.03 -1.46 -8.21
N LYS A 202 -10.99 -0.73 -9.32
CA LYS A 202 -9.78 -0.40 -10.08
C LYS A 202 -9.36 1.04 -9.79
N ALA A 203 -8.10 1.24 -9.38
CA ALA A 203 -7.52 2.56 -9.15
C ALA A 203 -6.06 2.63 -9.61
N ILE A 204 -5.61 3.85 -9.90
CA ILE A 204 -4.21 4.18 -10.17
C ILE A 204 -3.47 4.30 -8.84
N PHE A 205 -2.20 3.88 -8.79
CA PHE A 205 -1.38 3.92 -7.59
C PHE A 205 -0.06 4.61 -7.87
N ARG A 206 0.25 5.68 -7.15
CA ARG A 206 1.58 6.28 -7.13
C ARG A 206 2.20 6.01 -5.77
N ILE A 207 3.39 5.42 -5.75
CA ILE A 207 4.01 4.99 -4.50
C ILE A 207 5.39 5.63 -4.40
N SER A 208 5.66 6.28 -3.29
CA SER A 208 6.97 6.79 -2.95
C SER A 208 7.49 6.06 -1.73
N ILE A 209 8.70 5.54 -1.80
CA ILE A 209 9.31 4.78 -0.70
C ILE A 209 10.52 5.56 -0.21
N ILE A 210 10.51 5.85 1.08
CA ILE A 210 11.61 6.48 1.78
C ILE A 210 12.26 5.41 2.64
N HIS A 211 13.52 5.11 2.33
CA HIS A 211 14.28 4.04 2.96
C HIS A 211 15.72 4.48 3.26
N PRO A 212 16.44 3.79 4.17
CA PRO A 212 17.84 4.09 4.49
C PRO A 212 18.75 4.04 3.25
N THR A 213 19.82 4.85 3.24
CA THR A 213 20.70 4.97 2.06
C THR A 213 21.42 3.68 1.69
N ASN A 214 21.73 2.83 2.66
CA ASN A 214 22.39 1.54 2.44
C ASN A 214 21.36 0.44 2.18
N THR A 215 20.22 0.78 1.58
CA THR A 215 19.19 -0.19 1.21
C THR A 215 18.70 0.06 -0.20
N VAL A 216 18.19 -0.98 -0.85
CA VAL A 216 17.59 -0.90 -2.19
C VAL A 216 16.08 -1.09 -2.06
N ALA A 217 15.27 -0.27 -2.74
CA ALA A 217 13.81 -0.40 -2.79
C ALA A 217 13.32 -0.79 -4.20
N GLU A 218 12.84 -2.03 -4.34
CA GLU A 218 12.33 -2.55 -5.63
C GLU A 218 10.81 -2.47 -5.74
N SER A 219 10.29 -2.45 -6.97
CA SER A 219 8.85 -2.54 -7.25
C SER A 219 8.62 -3.16 -8.63
N SER A 220 7.40 -3.62 -8.91
CA SER A 220 7.02 -4.28 -10.17
C SER A 220 6.96 -3.34 -11.40
N THR A 221 7.32 -2.07 -11.24
CA THR A 221 7.31 -1.04 -12.29
C THR A 221 8.62 -0.26 -12.31
N ILE A 222 8.86 0.49 -13.39
CA ILE A 222 10.09 1.27 -13.61
C ILE A 222 10.32 2.22 -12.44
N SER A 223 11.46 2.07 -11.76
CA SER A 223 11.88 2.94 -10.66
C SER A 223 12.62 4.15 -11.19
N THR A 224 12.32 5.34 -10.65
CA THR A 224 13.13 6.54 -10.83
C THR A 224 13.78 6.88 -9.48
N ALA A 225 15.12 6.83 -9.43
CA ALA A 225 15.88 7.15 -8.23
C ALA A 225 16.24 8.64 -8.21
N VAL A 226 15.97 9.33 -7.08
CA VAL A 226 16.39 10.70 -6.84
C VAL A 226 17.17 10.75 -5.53
N GLN A 227 18.43 11.20 -5.60
CA GLN A 227 19.25 11.48 -4.41
C GLN A 227 18.96 12.92 -3.95
N VAL A 228 18.62 13.08 -2.66
CA VAL A 228 18.46 14.38 -1.98
C VAL A 228 19.53 14.53 -0.91
#